data_AF-A0A958RA47-F1
#
_entry.id   AF-A0A958RA47-F1
#
_cell.length_a   1.000
_cell.length_b   1.000
_cell.length_c   1.000
_cell.angle_alpha   90.00
_cell.angle_beta   90.00
_cell.angle_gamma   90.00
#
_symmetry.space_group_name_H-M   'P 1'
#
loop_
_entity.id
_entity.type
_entity.pdbx_description
1 polymer ?
#
loop_
_entity_poly.entity_id
_entity_poly.type
_entity_poly.pdbx_seq_one_letter_code
_entity_poly.pdbx_strand_id
1 'polypeptide(L)'
;KKLAEFKKNIHDVVVEQKIMDYIANIIANTRNHPHLYLGASPRASIATLVAAKAFAAIAGRDFVIPEDVKKALVPVLNHRVILTPEREMEGMTTENVVRMIMESVEIPR
;
A
#
# COMPACT_ATOMS: atom_id res chain seq x y z
N LYS A 1 0.85 19.01 24.00
CA LYS A 1 0.86 18.82 22.53
C LYS A 1 1.18 17.34 22.17
N LYS A 2 0.31 16.38 22.53
CA LYS A 2 0.56 14.94 22.30
C LYS A 2 0.51 14.52 20.81
N LEU A 3 -0.30 15.20 20.00
CA LEU A 3 -0.44 14.89 18.56
C LEU A 3 0.86 15.13 17.76
N ALA A 4 1.57 16.23 18.06
CA ALA A 4 2.81 16.55 17.36
C ALA A 4 3.92 15.53 17.69
N GLU A 5 3.95 15.07 18.95
CA GLU A 5 4.84 14.02 19.41
C GLU A 5 4.54 12.69 18.71
N PHE A 6 3.29 12.25 18.63
CA PHE A 6 2.95 11.02 17.90
C PHE A 6 3.28 11.10 16.40
N LYS A 7 3.05 12.25 15.76
CA LYS A 7 3.48 12.45 14.36
C LYS A 7 4.99 12.31 14.19
N LYS A 8 5.77 12.83 15.14
CA LYS A 8 7.22 12.67 15.15
C LYS A 8 7.61 11.20 15.33
N ASN A 9 7.03 10.51 16.30
CA ASN A 9 7.32 9.09 16.55
C ASN A 9 7.04 8.23 15.31
N ILE A 10 5.93 8.48 14.60
CA ILE A 10 5.61 7.78 13.34
C ILE A 10 6.67 8.09 12.28
N HIS A 11 7.13 9.33 12.18
CA HIS A 11 8.15 9.72 11.21
C HIS A 11 9.49 8.98 11.45
N ASP A 12 9.85 8.81 12.73
CA ASP A 12 11.10 8.20 13.18
C ASP A 12 11.10 6.66 13.06
N VAL A 13 9.96 6.03 12.76
CA VAL A 13 9.90 4.59 12.43
C VAL A 13 10.80 4.28 11.23
N VAL A 14 11.69 3.31 11.42
CA VAL A 14 12.68 2.86 10.44
C VAL A 14 12.02 2.03 9.35
N VAL A 15 12.47 2.24 8.11
CA VAL A 15 12.01 1.47 6.95
C VAL A 15 13.21 1.03 6.15
N GLU A 16 13.34 -0.28 5.96
CA GLU A 16 14.39 -0.86 5.13
C GLU A 16 14.13 -0.61 3.63
N GLN A 17 15.20 -0.54 2.85
CA GLN A 17 15.10 -0.34 1.39
C GLN A 17 14.20 -1.37 0.71
N LYS A 18 14.28 -2.64 1.12
CA LYS A 18 13.45 -3.73 0.60
C LYS A 18 11.95 -3.49 0.78
N ILE A 19 11.54 -2.81 1.84
CA ILE A 19 10.13 -2.45 2.08
C ILE A 19 9.71 -1.32 1.14
N MET A 20 10.57 -0.34 0.92
CA MET A 20 10.32 0.74 -0.04
C MET A 20 10.19 0.19 -1.47
N ASP A 21 11.08 -0.73 -1.85
CA ASP A 21 11.05 -1.41 -3.14
C ASP A 21 9.79 -2.26 -3.29
N TYR A 22 9.40 -2.99 -2.24
CA TYR A 22 8.16 -3.77 -2.21
C TYR A 22 6.91 -2.88 -2.43
N ILE A 23 6.81 -1.74 -1.75
CA ILE A 23 5.74 -0.75 -1.97
C ILE A 23 5.77 -0.26 -3.42
N ALA A 24 6.93 0.16 -3.91
CA ALA A 24 7.08 0.68 -5.27
C ALA A 24 6.67 -0.36 -6.32
N ASN A 25 7.07 -1.63 -6.13
CA ASN A 25 6.74 -2.74 -7.02
C ASN A 25 5.23 -2.99 -7.07
N ILE A 26 4.55 -3.01 -5.93
CA ILE A 26 3.08 -3.15 -5.89
C ILE A 26 2.40 -1.99 -6.64
N ILE A 27 2.79 -0.74 -6.36
CA ILE A 27 2.19 0.41 -7.02
C ILE A 27 2.46 0.39 -8.53
N ALA A 28 3.66 -0.01 -8.97
CA ALA A 28 3.98 -0.18 -10.38
C ALA A 28 3.11 -1.26 -11.04
N ASN A 29 2.87 -2.39 -10.36
CA ASN A 29 2.00 -3.46 -10.86
C ASN A 29 0.56 -2.98 -11.07
N THR A 30 0.05 -2.06 -10.26
CA THR A 30 -1.30 -1.47 -10.51
C THR A 30 -1.41 -0.76 -11.87
N ARG A 31 -0.30 -0.29 -12.43
CA ARG A 31 -0.30 0.44 -13.72
C ARG A 31 -0.26 -0.47 -14.93
N ASN A 32 0.17 -1.72 -14.74
CA ASN A 32 0.31 -2.71 -15.80
C ASN A 32 -0.72 -3.85 -15.66
N HIS A 33 -1.63 -3.77 -14.67
CA HIS A 33 -2.58 -4.84 -14.40
C HIS A 33 -3.73 -4.82 -15.43
N PRO A 34 -4.02 -5.94 -16.12
CA PRO A 34 -4.99 -5.98 -17.22
C PRO A 34 -6.45 -5.74 -16.79
N HIS A 35 -6.74 -5.73 -15.49
CA HIS A 35 -8.09 -5.47 -14.95
C HIS A 35 -8.28 -4.01 -14.52
N LEU A 36 -7.24 -3.18 -14.63
CA LEU A 36 -7.30 -1.76 -14.27
C LEU A 36 -7.21 -0.91 -15.53
N TYR A 37 -8.22 -0.06 -15.74
CA TYR A 37 -8.18 1.01 -16.71
C TYR A 37 -7.21 2.11 -16.27
N LEU A 38 -7.14 2.38 -14.95
CA LEU A 38 -6.22 3.34 -14.36
C LEU A 38 -5.54 2.75 -13.12
N GLY A 39 -4.21 2.67 -13.17
CA GLY A 39 -3.39 2.32 -12.01
C GLY A 39 -3.09 3.50 -11.09
N ALA A 40 -2.57 3.21 -9.91
CA ALA A 40 -2.26 4.22 -8.91
C ALA A 40 -1.07 5.11 -9.32
N SER A 41 -1.08 6.35 -8.80
CA SER A 41 0.04 7.29 -8.97
C SER A 41 1.15 7.05 -7.95
N PRO A 42 2.37 7.59 -8.16
CA PRO A 42 3.46 7.52 -7.17
C PRO A 42 3.10 8.06 -5.78
N ARG A 43 2.07 8.92 -5.68
CA ARG A 43 1.55 9.39 -4.38
C ARG A 43 0.94 8.28 -3.53
N ALA A 44 0.50 7.18 -4.15
CA ALA A 44 0.04 6.01 -3.41
C ALA A 44 1.20 5.35 -2.65
N SER A 45 2.41 5.29 -3.23
CA SER A 45 3.60 4.77 -2.53
C SER A 45 3.88 5.52 -1.23
N ILE A 46 3.82 6.87 -1.29
CA ILE A 46 4.02 7.73 -0.12
C ILE A 46 2.92 7.49 0.93
N ALA A 47 1.66 7.42 0.50
CA ALA A 47 0.54 7.18 1.40
C ALA A 47 0.62 5.81 2.08
N THR A 48 0.97 4.76 1.34
CA THR A 48 1.18 3.41 1.86
C THR A 48 2.34 3.38 2.86
N LEU A 49 3.46 4.05 2.56
CA LEU A 49 4.61 4.13 3.46
C LEU A 49 4.25 4.80 4.80
N VAL A 50 3.56 5.95 4.75
CA VAL A 50 3.15 6.67 5.95
C VAL A 50 2.15 5.86 6.78
N ALA A 51 1.19 5.20 6.14
CA ALA A 51 0.23 4.33 6.81
C ALA A 51 0.91 3.10 7.44
N ALA A 52 1.87 2.48 6.75
CA ALA A 52 2.64 1.35 7.27
C ALA A 52 3.46 1.76 8.50
N LYS A 53 4.13 2.93 8.47
CA LYS A 53 4.80 3.50 9.64
C LYS A 53 3.85 3.73 10.81
N ALA A 54 2.65 4.24 10.54
CA ALA A 54 1.64 4.43 11.58
C ALA A 54 1.19 3.09 12.19
N PHE A 55 0.99 2.05 11.38
CA PHE A 55 0.66 0.71 11.89
C PHE A 55 1.77 0.11 12.74
N ALA A 56 3.03 0.26 12.35
CA ALA A 56 4.18 -0.16 13.13
C ALA A 56 4.22 0.57 14.49
N ALA A 57 4.11 1.90 14.49
CA ALA A 57 4.11 2.71 15.72
C ALA A 57 2.94 2.37 16.65
N ILE A 58 1.73 2.17 16.12
CA ILE A 58 0.55 1.74 16.90
C ILE A 58 0.78 0.36 17.52
N ALA A 59 1.47 -0.53 16.81
CA ALA A 59 1.86 -1.84 17.31
C ALA A 59 3.07 -1.82 18.27
N GLY A 60 3.58 -0.65 18.64
CA GLY A 60 4.72 -0.50 19.54
C GLY A 60 6.08 -0.88 18.91
N ARG A 61 6.16 -0.96 17.58
CA ARG A 61 7.39 -1.25 16.84
C ARG A 61 8.00 0.04 16.28
N ASP A 62 9.32 0.07 16.23
CA ASP A 62 10.15 1.13 15.67
C ASP A 62 10.59 0.84 14.22
N PHE A 63 10.17 -0.29 13.64
CA PHE A 63 10.40 -0.63 12.24
C PHE A 63 9.14 -1.20 11.56
N VAL A 64 9.04 -0.98 10.24
CA VAL A 64 7.96 -1.49 9.40
C VAL A 64 8.21 -2.94 8.99
N ILE A 65 7.18 -3.79 9.07
CA ILE A 65 7.20 -5.15 8.50
C ILE A 65 6.27 -5.22 7.27
N PRO A 66 6.41 -6.24 6.40
CA PRO A 66 5.56 -6.38 5.21
C PRO A 66 4.06 -6.39 5.51
N GLU A 67 3.66 -6.94 6.65
CA GLU A 67 2.26 -7.00 7.07
C GLU A 67 1.65 -5.61 7.36
N ASP A 68 2.46 -4.63 7.77
CA ASP A 68 1.98 -3.25 7.92
C ASP A 68 1.68 -2.61 6.56
N VAL A 69 2.53 -2.90 5.56
CA VAL A 69 2.31 -2.48 4.17
C VAL A 69 1.03 -3.11 3.64
N LYS A 70 0.83 -4.43 3.82
CA LYS A 70 -0.38 -5.11 3.37
C LYS A 70 -1.66 -4.53 3.98
N LYS A 71 -1.65 -4.21 5.27
CA LYS A 71 -2.78 -3.53 5.95
C LYS A 71 -3.09 -2.16 5.34
N ALA A 72 -2.08 -1.44 4.88
CA ALA A 72 -2.24 -0.12 4.28
C ALA A 72 -2.74 -0.15 2.82
N LEU A 73 -2.46 -1.21 2.06
CA LEU A 73 -2.67 -1.23 0.62
C LEU A 73 -4.12 -1.08 0.19
N VAL A 74 -5.04 -1.91 0.69
CA VAL A 74 -6.46 -1.85 0.31
C VAL A 74 -7.08 -0.48 0.63
N PRO A 75 -6.96 0.07 1.86
CA PRO A 75 -7.48 1.41 2.17
C PRO A 75 -6.88 2.52 1.30
N VAL A 76 -5.59 2.44 0.96
CA VAL A 76 -4.91 3.44 0.13
C VAL A 76 -5.31 3.31 -1.35
N LEU A 77 -5.45 2.09 -1.87
CA LEU A 77 -5.58 1.84 -3.31
C LEU A 77 -7.02 1.81 -3.80
N ASN A 78 -8.01 1.43 -2.99
CA ASN A 78 -9.39 1.21 -3.44
C ASN A 78 -10.02 2.40 -4.20
N HIS A 79 -9.61 3.62 -3.87
CA HIS A 79 -10.09 4.87 -4.48
C HIS A 79 -9.05 5.52 -5.41
N ARG A 80 -7.94 4.83 -5.71
CA ARG A 80 -6.82 5.33 -6.52
C ARG A 80 -6.57 4.50 -7.77
N VAL A 81 -7.39 3.48 -7.98
CA VAL A 81 -7.40 2.65 -9.18
C VAL A 81 -8.81 2.61 -9.75
N ILE A 82 -8.91 2.43 -11.07
CA ILE A 82 -10.19 2.32 -11.78
C ILE A 82 -10.17 1.01 -12.53
N LEU A 83 -11.22 0.20 -12.36
CA LEU A 83 -11.39 -1.05 -13.09
C LEU A 83 -11.65 -0.79 -14.57
N THR A 84 -11.33 -1.77 -15.40
CA THR A 84 -11.86 -1.81 -16.76
C THR A 84 -13.38 -2.03 -16.71
N PRO A 85 -14.18 -1.40 -17.58
CA PRO A 85 -15.64 -1.54 -17.59
C PRO A 85 -16.11 -3.00 -17.62
N GLU A 86 -15.42 -3.86 -18.37
CA GLU A 86 -15.73 -5.28 -18.51
C GLU A 86 -15.66 -6.01 -17.15
N ARG A 87 -14.64 -5.71 -16.35
CA ARG A 87 -14.43 -6.32 -15.03
C ARG A 87 -15.41 -5.81 -13.99
N GLU A 88 -15.76 -4.53 -14.07
CA GLU A 88 -16.79 -3.95 -13.21
C GLU A 88 -18.17 -4.61 -13.49
N MET A 89 -18.51 -4.83 -14.76
CA MET A 89 -19.74 -5.54 -15.17
C MET A 89 -19.79 -7.00 -14.70
N GLU A 90 -18.64 -7.67 -14.62
CA GLU A 90 -18.49 -9.02 -14.05
C GLU A 90 -18.59 -9.05 -12.51
N GLY A 91 -18.76 -7.90 -11.86
CA GLY A 91 -18.87 -7.79 -10.40
C GLY A 91 -17.52 -7.79 -9.67
N MET A 92 -16.41 -7.63 -10.39
CA MET A 92 -15.09 -7.48 -9.76
C MET A 92 -15.01 -6.14 -9.03
N THR A 93 -14.35 -6.11 -7.87
CA THR A 93 -14.10 -4.89 -7.11
C THR A 93 -12.63 -4.48 -7.16
N THR A 94 -12.34 -3.21 -6.92
CA THR A 94 -10.96 -2.72 -6.80
C THR A 94 -10.19 -3.44 -5.70
N GLU A 95 -10.86 -3.80 -4.60
CA GLU A 95 -10.28 -4.60 -3.52
C GLU A 95 -9.83 -5.98 -4.01
N ASN A 96 -10.62 -6.66 -4.85
CA ASN A 96 -10.23 -7.97 -5.40
C ASN A 96 -8.92 -7.85 -6.19
N VAL A 97 -8.81 -6.85 -7.07
CA VAL A 97 -7.61 -6.65 -7.88
C VAL A 97 -6.40 -6.26 -7.02
N VAL A 98 -6.60 -5.40 -6.02
CA VAL A 98 -5.51 -5.04 -5.10
C VAL A 98 -4.98 -6.27 -4.36
N ARG A 99 -5.86 -7.18 -3.91
CA ARG A 99 -5.46 -8.44 -3.28
C ARG A 99 -4.71 -9.36 -4.24
N MET A 100 -5.15 -9.49 -5.49
CA MET A 100 -4.42 -10.25 -6.51
C MET A 100 -3.01 -9.71 -6.74
N ILE A 101 -2.86 -8.38 -6.81
CA ILE A 101 -1.54 -7.75 -6.96
C ILE A 101 -0.67 -8.03 -5.73
N MET A 102 -1.23 -7.93 -4.52
CA MET A 102 -0.52 -8.24 -3.27
C MET A 102 0.01 -9.67 -3.21
N GLU A 103 -0.73 -10.63 -3.76
CA GLU A 103 -0.34 -12.04 -3.82
C GLU A 103 0.71 -12.31 -4.92
N SER A 104 0.73 -11.50 -5.97
CA SER A 104 1.66 -11.66 -7.10
C SER A 104 3.09 -11.14 -6.82
N VAL A 105 3.24 -10.21 -5.87
CA VAL A 105 4.54 -9.59 -5.57
C VAL A 105 5.21 -10.34 -4.42
N GLU A 106 6.45 -10.79 -4.65
CA GLU A 106 7.22 -11.49 -3.62
C GLU A 106 7.42 -10.61 -2.38
N ILE A 107 7.16 -11.19 -1.21
CA ILE A 107 7.35 -10.53 0.08
C ILE A 107 8.86 -10.47 0.34
N PRO A 108 9.43 -9.28 0.64
CA PRO A 108 10.85 -9.17 0.93
C PRO A 108 11.20 -9.96 2.21
N ARG A 109 12.30 -10.72 2.15
CA ARG A 109 12.86 -11.47 3.29
C ARG A 109 13.68 -10.57 4.20
#